data_AF-A0A9N9IBT1-F1
#
_entry.id   AF-A0A9N9IBT1-F1
#
_cell.length_a   1.000
_cell.length_b   1.000
_cell.length_c   1.000
_cell.angle_alpha   90.00
_cell.angle_beta   90.00
_cell.angle_gamma   90.00
#
_symmetry.space_group_name_H-M   'P 1'
#
loop_
_entity.id
_entity.type
_entity.pdbx_description
1 polymer ?
#
loop_
_entity_poly.entity_id
_entity_poly.type
_entity_poly.pdbx_seq_one_letter_code
_entity_poly.pdbx_strand_id
1 'polypeptide(L)'
;AKNETNVDEFNQIESLPAANTVGLLQKVRAAIYLLLDELWSAPSDLVRIATILDLRFKDFKWDDTFEEKEKSLELLQNLYDSMKEDSQPRDMSMQQQTTFYDYSDDDDFFRALENKVGGSASVAAEDEVLRYIGIRQINIDQDPL
;
A
#
# COMPACT_ATOMS: atom_id res chain seq x y z
N ALA A 1 59.08 -33.44 -52.19
CA ALA A 1 57.86 -32.62 -52.17
C ALA A 1 57.39 -32.57 -50.72
N LYS A 2 57.46 -31.40 -50.08
CA LYS A 2 56.92 -31.16 -48.73
C LYS A 2 55.46 -30.75 -48.92
N ASN A 3 54.53 -31.52 -48.36
CA ASN A 3 53.14 -31.11 -48.23
C ASN A 3 53.04 -30.26 -46.96
N GLU A 4 53.08 -28.94 -47.12
CA GLU A 4 52.70 -28.00 -46.06
C GLU A 4 51.17 -27.92 -46.05
N THR A 5 50.54 -28.72 -45.20
CA THR A 5 49.13 -28.53 -44.85
C THR A 5 49.04 -27.23 -44.05
N ASN A 6 48.48 -26.21 -44.68
CA ASN A 6 48.17 -24.92 -44.08
C ASN A 6 47.12 -25.13 -42.97
N VAL A 7 47.56 -25.10 -41.70
CA VAL A 7 46.73 -25.36 -40.52
C VAL A 7 45.98 -24.10 -40.04
N ASP A 8 46.21 -22.95 -40.68
CA ASP A 8 45.64 -21.65 -40.26
C ASP A 8 44.16 -21.45 -40.65
N GLU A 9 43.58 -22.34 -41.46
CA GLU A 9 42.22 -22.16 -41.96
C GLU A 9 41.13 -22.63 -40.96
N PHE A 10 41.49 -23.42 -39.93
CA PHE A 10 40.53 -24.00 -38.99
C PHE A 10 40.24 -23.16 -37.73
N ASN A 11 40.96 -22.04 -37.52
CA ASN A 11 40.79 -21.16 -36.35
C ASN A 11 40.13 -19.82 -36.66
N GLN A 12 39.43 -19.70 -37.79
CA GLN A 12 38.58 -18.54 -38.03
C GLN A 12 37.30 -18.69 -37.20
N ILE A 13 37.33 -18.16 -35.98
CA ILE A 13 36.10 -17.92 -35.20
C ILE A 13 35.32 -16.87 -35.98
N GLU A 14 34.34 -17.31 -36.76
CA GLU A 14 33.46 -16.42 -37.50
C GLU A 14 32.72 -15.54 -36.49
N SER A 15 33.15 -14.28 -36.37
CA SER A 15 32.55 -13.34 -35.44
C SER A 15 31.14 -13.06 -35.91
N LEU A 16 30.15 -13.44 -35.10
CA LEU A 16 28.76 -13.12 -35.39
C LEU A 16 28.61 -11.60 -35.59
N PRO A 17 27.77 -11.17 -36.54
CA PRO A 17 27.53 -9.76 -36.76
C PRO A 17 26.97 -9.13 -35.46
N ALA A 18 27.41 -7.90 -35.17
CA ALA A 18 26.96 -7.18 -34.00
C ALA A 18 25.42 -7.14 -33.97
N ALA A 19 24.82 -7.63 -32.89
CA ALA A 19 23.38 -7.68 -32.75
C ALA A 19 22.81 -6.25 -32.84
N ASN A 20 21.82 -6.06 -33.69
CA ASN A 20 21.12 -4.79 -33.80
C ASN A 20 20.25 -4.59 -32.54
N THR A 21 20.74 -3.81 -31.59
CA THR A 21 20.05 -3.49 -30.33
C THR A 21 19.14 -2.26 -30.43
N VAL A 22 18.97 -1.70 -31.63
CA VAL A 22 18.13 -0.51 -31.84
C VAL A 22 16.70 -0.79 -31.37
N GLY A 23 16.26 0.00 -30.39
CA GLY A 23 14.93 -0.09 -29.81
C GLY A 23 14.69 -1.33 -28.94
N LEU A 24 15.72 -2.12 -28.59
CA LEU A 24 15.56 -3.28 -27.71
C LEU A 24 14.95 -2.87 -26.36
N LEU A 25 15.41 -1.78 -25.75
CA LEU A 25 14.88 -1.29 -24.48
C LEU A 25 13.39 -0.89 -24.59
N GLN A 26 12.99 -0.30 -25.72
CA GLN A 26 11.60 0.08 -25.97
C GLN A 26 10.71 -1.15 -26.13
N LYS A 27 11.19 -2.18 -26.83
CA LYS A 27 10.51 -3.47 -26.99
C LYS A 27 10.37 -4.21 -25.67
N VAL A 28 11.44 -4.25 -24.87
CA VAL A 28 11.41 -4.85 -23.53
C VAL A 28 10.43 -4.10 -22.64
N ARG A 29 10.46 -2.76 -22.64
CA ARG A 29 9.51 -1.95 -21.88
C ARG A 29 8.06 -2.21 -22.31
N ALA A 30 7.79 -2.27 -23.61
CA ALA A 30 6.46 -2.59 -24.12
C ALA A 30 6.00 -3.99 -23.72
N ALA A 31 6.88 -4.99 -23.80
CA ALA A 31 6.60 -6.35 -23.37
C ALA A 31 6.29 -6.41 -21.87
N ILE A 32 7.03 -5.67 -21.02
CA ILE A 32 6.74 -5.57 -19.59
C ILE A 32 5.34 -4.99 -19.35
N TYR A 33 4.97 -3.90 -20.03
CA TYR A 33 3.64 -3.32 -19.85
C TYR A 33 2.53 -4.28 -20.28
N LEU A 34 2.69 -4.97 -21.41
CA LEU A 34 1.72 -5.97 -21.88
C LEU A 34 1.59 -7.14 -20.90
N LEU A 35 2.72 -7.64 -20.38
CA LEU A 35 2.71 -8.69 -19.38
C LEU A 35 2.07 -8.23 -18.08
N LEU A 36 2.32 -6.99 -17.63
CA LEU A 36 1.66 -6.45 -16.45
C LEU A 36 0.14 -6.35 -16.68
N ASP A 37 -0.30 -5.85 -17.84
CA ASP A 37 -1.73 -5.77 -18.17
C ASP A 37 -2.42 -7.15 -18.21
N GLU A 38 -1.72 -8.17 -18.73
CA GLU A 38 -2.25 -9.54 -18.83
C GLU A 38 -2.22 -10.30 -17.50
N LEU A 39 -1.12 -10.18 -16.73
CA LEU A 39 -0.88 -10.98 -15.52
C LEU A 39 -1.37 -10.29 -14.24
N TRP A 40 -1.43 -8.96 -14.22
CA TRP A 40 -1.96 -8.20 -13.11
C TRP A 40 -3.36 -7.71 -13.46
N SER A 41 -4.35 -8.56 -13.18
CA SER A 41 -5.75 -8.15 -13.25
C SER A 41 -6.00 -6.91 -12.38
N ALA A 42 -7.06 -6.17 -12.70
CA ALA A 42 -7.50 -5.03 -11.89
C ALA A 42 -7.45 -5.39 -10.39
N PRO A 43 -6.82 -4.55 -9.56
CA PRO A 43 -6.62 -4.86 -8.15
C PRO A 43 -7.98 -5.09 -7.50
N SER A 44 -8.08 -6.17 -6.72
CA SER A 44 -9.30 -6.47 -5.96
C SER A 44 -9.62 -5.37 -4.96
N ASP A 45 -10.87 -5.28 -4.53
CA ASP A 45 -11.31 -4.28 -3.55
C ASP A 45 -10.43 -4.29 -2.30
N LEU A 46 -10.02 -5.47 -1.83
CA LEU A 46 -9.09 -5.62 -0.72
C LEU A 46 -7.75 -4.89 -0.94
N VAL A 47 -7.15 -5.03 -2.13
CA VAL A 47 -5.88 -4.38 -2.46
C VAL A 47 -6.05 -2.86 -2.50
N ARG A 48 -7.19 -2.39 -3.02
CA ARG A 48 -7.50 -0.95 -3.10
C ARG A 48 -7.66 -0.33 -1.73
N ILE A 49 -8.41 -0.99 -0.84
CA ILE A 49 -8.58 -0.58 0.55
C ILE A 49 -7.24 -0.60 1.29
N ALA A 50 -6.47 -1.69 1.15
CA ALA A 50 -5.17 -1.83 1.79
C ALA A 50 -4.21 -0.71 1.36
N THR A 51 -4.26 -0.29 0.09
CA THR A 51 -3.48 0.85 -0.42
C THR A 51 -3.90 2.17 0.22
N ILE A 52 -5.20 2.38 0.46
CA ILE A 52 -5.72 3.58 1.15
C ILE A 52 -5.35 3.60 2.64
N LEU A 53 -5.34 2.41 3.26
CA LEU A 53 -5.00 2.17 4.67
C LEU A 53 -3.49 2.06 4.92
N ASP A 54 -2.65 2.13 3.90
CA ASP A 54 -1.21 2.14 4.08
C ASP A 54 -0.72 3.59 4.07
N LEU A 55 -0.17 4.02 5.22
CA LEU A 55 0.33 5.39 5.41
C LEU A 55 1.44 5.75 4.42
N ARG A 56 2.17 4.77 3.86
CA ARG A 56 3.24 4.97 2.89
C ARG A 56 2.72 5.30 1.49
N PHE A 57 1.45 5.02 1.22
CA PHE A 57 0.80 5.24 -0.07
C PHE A 57 -0.20 6.41 -0.03
N LYS A 58 -0.16 7.26 1.01
CA LYS A 58 -1.07 8.42 1.13
C LYS A 58 -0.91 9.43 -0.01
N ASP A 59 0.32 9.72 -0.43
CA ASP A 59 0.59 10.63 -1.56
C ASP A 59 0.62 9.90 -2.91
N PHE A 60 0.19 8.63 -2.95
CA PHE A 60 0.12 7.86 -4.19
C PHE A 60 -0.72 8.64 -5.21
N LYS A 61 -0.12 8.90 -6.38
CA LYS A 61 -0.77 9.57 -7.50
C LYS A 61 -1.64 8.57 -8.21
N TRP A 62 -2.87 8.49 -7.75
CA TRP A 62 -3.92 7.81 -8.47
C TRP A 62 -4.24 8.58 -9.75
N ASP A 63 -4.43 7.88 -10.87
CA ASP A 63 -4.72 8.50 -12.16
C ASP A 63 -5.99 9.37 -12.07
N ASP A 64 -5.94 10.57 -12.68
CA ASP A 64 -6.93 11.67 -12.58
C ASP A 64 -8.37 11.33 -13.02
N THR A 65 -8.63 10.09 -13.48
CA THR A 65 -9.97 9.60 -13.90
C THR A 65 -10.71 8.97 -12.70
N PHE A 66 -10.56 9.56 -11.52
CA PHE A 66 -10.43 8.78 -10.28
C PHE A 66 -11.72 8.36 -9.58
N GLU A 67 -12.65 7.78 -10.35
CA GLU A 67 -13.86 7.12 -9.85
C GLU A 67 -13.52 5.96 -8.88
N GLU A 68 -12.37 5.31 -9.11
CA GLU A 68 -11.96 4.14 -8.32
C GLU A 68 -11.50 4.52 -6.89
N LYS A 69 -11.03 5.75 -6.62
CA LYS A 69 -10.81 6.19 -5.21
C LYS A 69 -12.11 6.23 -4.48
N GLU A 70 -13.07 6.89 -5.12
CA GLU A 70 -14.29 7.30 -4.47
C GLU A 70 -15.07 6.05 -4.12
N LYS A 71 -15.16 5.12 -5.08
CA LYS A 71 -15.62 3.75 -4.85
C LYS A 71 -14.86 3.03 -3.73
N SER A 72 -13.54 3.12 -3.70
CA SER A 72 -12.74 2.45 -2.66
C SER A 72 -12.93 3.08 -1.28
N LEU A 73 -13.16 4.38 -1.21
CA LEU A 73 -13.47 5.12 0.01
C LEU A 73 -14.88 4.82 0.50
N GLU A 74 -15.87 4.80 -0.40
CA GLU A 74 -17.23 4.34 -0.10
C GLU A 74 -17.23 2.90 0.40
N LEU A 75 -16.45 2.03 -0.24
CA LEU A 75 -16.32 0.64 0.16
C LEU A 75 -15.65 0.50 1.54
N LEU A 76 -14.61 1.28 1.81
CA LEU A 76 -14.00 1.36 3.15
C LEU A 76 -14.99 1.87 4.19
N GLN A 77 -15.78 2.89 3.86
CA GLN A 77 -16.82 3.44 4.74
C GLN A 77 -17.86 2.37 5.09
N ASN A 78 -18.42 1.71 4.08
CA ASN A 78 -19.43 0.67 4.26
C ASN A 78 -18.90 -0.50 5.10
N LEU A 79 -17.65 -0.91 4.89
CA LEU A 79 -17.01 -1.94 5.71
C LEU A 79 -16.85 -1.49 7.16
N TYR A 80 -16.36 -0.28 7.38
CA TYR A 80 -16.22 0.28 8.72
C TYR A 80 -17.57 0.35 9.44
N ASP A 81 -18.61 0.86 8.77
CA ASP A 81 -19.95 0.97 9.34
C ASP A 81 -20.55 -0.42 9.65
N SER A 82 -20.40 -1.40 8.75
CA SER A 82 -20.86 -2.77 8.99
C SER A 82 -20.18 -3.41 10.22
N MET A 83 -18.86 -3.20 10.37
CA MET A 83 -18.10 -3.74 11.49
C MET A 83 -18.40 -2.99 12.79
N LYS A 84 -18.68 -1.68 12.70
CA LYS A 84 -19.11 -0.86 13.82
C LYS A 84 -20.47 -1.30 14.35
N GLU A 85 -21.42 -1.61 13.46
CA GLU A 85 -22.72 -2.15 13.84
C GLU A 85 -22.59 -3.53 14.53
N ASP A 86 -21.71 -4.39 14.02
CA ASP A 86 -21.45 -5.71 14.62
C ASP A 86 -20.76 -5.64 16.00
N SER A 87 -19.96 -4.60 16.23
CA SER A 87 -19.21 -4.38 17.47
C SER A 87 -19.94 -3.53 18.50
N GLN A 88 -21.07 -2.90 18.13
CA GLN A 88 -21.95 -2.27 19.10
C GLN A 88 -22.42 -3.34 20.09
N PRO A 89 -22.30 -3.11 21.41
CA PRO A 89 -22.83 -4.03 22.39
C PRO A 89 -24.33 -4.14 22.14
N ARG A 90 -24.79 -5.25 21.56
CA ARG A 90 -26.22 -5.58 21.49
C ARG A 90 -26.74 -5.43 22.89
N ASP A 91 -27.65 -4.48 23.07
CA ASP A 91 -28.24 -4.02 24.32
C ASP A 91 -28.42 -5.17 25.33
N MET A 92 -27.33 -5.50 26.03
CA MET A 92 -27.32 -6.43 27.14
C MET A 92 -27.40 -5.52 28.34
N SER A 93 -28.64 -5.32 28.75
CA SER A 93 -29.05 -4.93 30.09
C SER A 93 -28.51 -5.90 31.15
N MET A 94 -27.19 -6.00 31.26
CA MET A 94 -26.50 -6.73 32.31
C MET A 94 -25.32 -5.89 32.80
N GLN A 95 -25.62 -5.06 33.80
CA GLN A 95 -24.84 -4.94 35.02
C GLN A 95 -23.32 -5.03 34.83
N GLN A 96 -22.71 -3.98 34.27
CA GLN A 96 -21.38 -3.62 34.75
C GLN A 96 -21.56 -2.86 36.06
N GLN A 97 -21.70 -3.63 37.15
CA GLN A 97 -21.20 -3.17 38.44
C GLN A 97 -19.71 -2.91 38.26
N THR A 98 -19.36 -1.66 37.96
CA THR A 98 -18.02 -1.15 38.20
C THR A 98 -17.81 -1.27 39.71
N THR A 99 -17.09 -2.32 40.11
CA THR A 99 -16.51 -2.36 41.43
C THR A 99 -15.56 -1.19 41.50
N PHE A 100 -15.95 -0.18 42.28
CA PHE A 100 -15.11 0.96 42.64
C PHE A 100 -13.90 0.43 43.42
N TYR A 101 -12.86 0.03 42.68
CA TYR A 101 -11.51 0.03 43.21
C TYR A 101 -10.92 1.39 42.86
N ASP A 102 -10.94 2.26 43.87
CA ASP A 102 -10.18 3.50 43.94
C ASP A 102 -8.69 3.15 43.92
N TYR A 103 -8.15 2.91 42.72
CA TYR A 103 -6.74 3.05 42.44
C TYR A 103 -6.58 4.36 41.67
N SER A 104 -6.35 5.42 42.44
CA SER A 104 -5.74 6.65 41.98
C SER A 104 -4.35 6.35 41.43
N ASP A 105 -4.29 5.78 40.23
CA ASP A 105 -3.06 5.65 39.46
C ASP A 105 -3.05 6.80 38.44
N ASP A 106 -2.35 7.88 38.81
CA ASP A 106 -2.15 9.06 37.98
C ASP A 106 -1.28 8.75 36.72
N ASP A 107 -0.86 7.50 36.54
CA ASP A 107 -0.09 7.00 35.41
C ASP A 107 -0.97 6.36 34.34
N ASP A 108 -2.10 7.00 34.00
CA ASP A 108 -2.89 6.65 32.81
C ASP A 108 -2.05 6.94 31.55
N PHE A 109 -1.20 5.98 31.19
CA PHE A 109 -0.37 5.96 29.99
C PHE A 109 -1.17 6.39 28.75
N PHE A 110 -2.44 6.00 28.68
CA PHE A 110 -3.37 6.36 27.61
C PHE A 110 -3.81 7.83 27.63
N ARG A 111 -4.06 8.43 28.81
CA ARG A 111 -4.32 9.90 28.94
C ARG A 111 -3.08 10.71 28.59
N ALA A 112 -1.90 10.22 28.96
CA ALA A 112 -0.64 10.86 28.60
C ALA A 112 -0.41 10.82 27.08
N LEU A 113 -0.80 9.73 26.41
CA LEU A 113 -0.75 9.61 24.95
C LEU A 113 -1.73 10.56 24.26
N GLU A 114 -2.96 10.65 24.76
CA GLU A 114 -4.03 11.50 24.24
C GLU A 114 -3.66 12.99 24.32
N ASN A 115 -3.06 13.42 25.42
CA ASN A 115 -2.58 14.79 25.60
C ASN A 115 -1.34 15.13 24.75
N LYS A 116 -0.53 14.13 24.37
CA LYS A 116 0.71 14.35 23.59
C LYS A 116 0.46 14.44 22.08
N VAL A 117 -0.65 13.88 21.59
CA VAL A 117 -1.03 13.92 20.15
C VAL A 117 -1.76 15.21 19.76
N GLY A 118 -2.11 16.07 20.73
CA GLY A 118 -2.58 17.42 20.48
C GLY A 118 -4.03 17.63 20.88
N GLY A 119 -4.22 18.33 22.00
CA GLY A 119 -5.51 18.90 22.37
C GLY A 119 -5.96 19.94 21.35
N SER A 120 -6.97 19.59 20.56
CA SER A 120 -8.08 20.43 20.10
C SER A 120 -8.73 19.77 18.89
N ALA A 121 -9.62 18.81 19.12
CA ALA A 121 -10.73 18.59 18.21
C ALA A 121 -11.99 18.47 19.07
N SER A 122 -12.78 19.54 19.04
CA SER A 122 -14.21 19.50 19.30
C SER A 122 -14.78 18.16 18.85
N VAL A 123 -15.48 17.47 19.75
CA VAL A 123 -16.30 16.28 19.47
C VAL A 123 -17.46 16.68 18.55
N ALA A 124 -17.15 17.01 17.30
CA ALA A 124 -18.04 16.73 16.20
C ALA A 124 -17.79 15.26 15.87
N ALA A 125 -18.86 14.51 15.62
CA ALA A 125 -18.78 13.16 15.07
C ALA A 125 -18.22 13.23 13.64
N GLU A 126 -16.97 13.63 13.51
CA GLU A 126 -16.25 13.57 12.25
C GLU A 126 -16.12 12.09 11.90
N ASP A 127 -16.31 11.76 10.63
CA ASP A 127 -16.21 10.41 10.14
C ASP A 127 -14.81 9.85 10.43
N GLU A 128 -14.73 8.68 11.09
CA GLU A 128 -13.46 8.08 11.48
C GLU A 128 -12.58 7.75 10.28
N VAL A 129 -13.23 7.37 9.17
CA VAL A 129 -12.55 7.09 7.91
C VAL A 129 -11.97 8.38 7.33
N LEU A 130 -12.70 9.50 7.38
CA LEU A 130 -12.18 10.81 6.95
C LEU A 130 -11.03 11.28 7.82
N ARG A 131 -11.09 11.06 9.15
CA ARG A 131 -9.96 11.35 10.04
C ARG A 131 -8.71 10.56 9.65
N TYR A 132 -8.88 9.27 9.37
CA TYR A 132 -7.78 8.40 8.94
C TYR A 132 -7.20 8.84 7.59
N ILE A 133 -8.03 9.29 6.65
CA ILE A 133 -7.59 9.79 5.35
C ILE A 133 -6.78 11.09 5.50
N GLY A 134 -7.14 11.93 6.46
CA GLY A 134 -6.44 13.18 6.77
C GLY A 134 -5.06 13.01 7.43
N ILE A 135 -4.69 11.79 7.85
CA ILE A 135 -3.36 11.52 8.43
C ILE A 135 -2.28 11.72 7.36
N ARG A 136 -1.24 12.47 7.71
CA ARG A 136 -0.10 12.72 6.81
C ARG A 136 0.69 11.44 6.55
N GLN A 137 1.24 11.35 5.35
CA GLN A 137 2.18 10.29 4.98
C GLN A 137 3.35 10.23 5.98
N ILE A 138 3.72 9.01 6.37
CA ILE A 138 4.96 8.76 7.12
C ILE A 138 6.13 8.83 6.15
N ASN A 139 7.20 9.52 6.53
CA ASN A 139 8.43 9.52 5.76
C ASN A 139 9.05 8.12 5.82
N ILE A 140 9.33 7.51 4.67
CA ILE A 140 9.88 6.14 4.56
C ILE A 140 11.23 6.03 5.29
N ASP A 141 11.99 7.14 5.37
CA ASP A 141 13.25 7.20 6.13
C ASP A 141 13.05 7.09 7.66
N GLN A 142 11.82 7.18 8.14
CA GLN A 142 11.43 7.01 9.54
C GLN A 142 10.58 5.75 9.79
N ASP A 143 10.38 4.92 8.76
CA ASP A 143 9.77 3.60 8.93
C ASP A 143 10.83 2.65 9.52
N PRO A 144 10.59 2.02 10.69
CA PRO A 144 11.55 1.11 11.31
C PRO A 144 11.70 -0.25 10.60
N LEU A 145 10.99 -0.46 9.48
CA LEU A 145 11.05 -1.66 8.64
C LEU A 145 12.16 -1.63 7.59
#